data_AF-G5SUK0-F1
#
_entry.id   AF-G5SUK0-F1
#
_cell.length_a   1.000
_cell.length_b   1.000
_cell.length_c   1.000
_cell.angle_alpha   90.00
_cell.angle_beta   90.00
_cell.angle_gamma   90.00
#
_symmetry.space_group_name_H-M   'P 1'
#
loop_
_entity.id
_entity.type
_entity.pdbx_description
1 polymer ?
#
loop_
_entity_poly.entity_id
_entity_poly.type
_entity_poly.pdbx_seq_one_letter_code
_entity_poly.pdbx_strand_id
1 'polypeptide(L)'
;MKKENKILTSAIISAIIAIIIIIWNINKIPSWHTGLELSYMNKTIPNSILQEVLPFAYIEGILIILICCITTIFLLKKWHRTIRTAKGQVSSIPIQMEEDNLEKELLKIQINDHTITYNDTILIKSRTQVILVLEKLIEKDTHTLHVEELNSILGENYYDGSDSSRKRVNTLKHNMKKALCNTPFDIKRINNDFQLVLKRI
;
A
#
# COMPACT_ATOMS: atom_id res chain seq x y z
N MET A 1 27.71 -0.57 -10.98
CA MET A 1 28.38 -1.36 -12.04
C MET A 1 27.70 -2.68 -12.39
N LYS A 2 27.72 -3.75 -11.57
CA LYS A 2 27.21 -5.09 -11.99
C LYS A 2 25.68 -5.16 -12.27
N LYS A 3 24.89 -4.24 -11.68
CA LYS A 3 23.42 -4.18 -11.83
C LYS A 3 22.97 -3.34 -13.03
N GLU A 4 23.73 -2.29 -13.39
CA GLU A 4 23.46 -1.43 -14.55
C GLU A 4 23.75 -2.17 -15.86
N ASN A 5 24.84 -2.96 -15.91
CA ASN A 5 25.17 -3.78 -17.08
C ASN A 5 24.10 -4.86 -17.38
N LYS A 6 23.39 -5.35 -16.35
CA LYS A 6 22.27 -6.30 -16.54
C LYS A 6 21.01 -5.65 -17.11
N ILE A 7 20.75 -4.39 -16.75
CA ILE A 7 19.60 -3.63 -17.27
C ILE A 7 19.85 -3.25 -18.73
N LEU A 8 21.07 -2.80 -19.05
CA LEU A 8 21.47 -2.42 -20.41
C LEU A 8 21.44 -3.62 -21.37
N THR A 9 21.99 -4.77 -20.96
CA THR A 9 21.94 -6.01 -21.76
C THR A 9 20.52 -6.52 -21.96
N SER A 10 19.66 -6.45 -20.94
CA SER A 10 18.24 -6.79 -21.09
C SER A 10 17.50 -5.87 -22.06
N ALA A 11 17.81 -4.57 -22.05
CA ALA A 11 17.19 -3.60 -22.95
C ALA A 11 17.61 -3.82 -24.41
N ILE A 12 18.89 -4.11 -24.65
CA ILE A 12 19.43 -4.41 -25.99
C ILE A 12 18.80 -5.68 -26.55
N ILE A 13 18.69 -6.75 -25.76
CA ILE A 13 18.06 -8.00 -26.18
C ILE A 13 16.59 -7.77 -26.54
N SER A 14 15.85 -6.99 -25.74
CA SER A 14 14.46 -6.65 -26.04
C SER A 14 14.30 -5.83 -27.32
N ALA A 15 15.22 -4.90 -27.60
CA ALA A 15 15.20 -4.10 -28.82
C ALA A 15 15.48 -4.95 -30.07
N ILE A 16 16.43 -5.88 -30.00
CA ILE A 16 16.74 -6.81 -31.09
C ILE A 16 15.54 -7.72 -31.39
N ILE A 17 14.89 -8.26 -30.36
CA ILE A 17 13.68 -9.08 -30.53
C ILE A 17 12.56 -8.27 -31.20
N ALA A 18 12.34 -7.02 -30.78
CA ALA A 18 11.34 -6.16 -31.40
C ALA A 18 11.63 -5.88 -32.89
N ILE A 19 12.89 -5.62 -33.24
CA ILE A 19 13.30 -5.40 -34.64
C ILE A 19 13.08 -6.66 -35.49
N ILE A 20 13.41 -7.84 -34.97
CA ILE A 20 13.17 -9.11 -35.67
C ILE A 20 11.67 -9.32 -35.93
N ILE A 21 10.82 -9.04 -34.94
CA ILE A 21 9.36 -9.14 -35.07
C ILE A 21 8.84 -8.17 -36.14
N ILE A 22 9.34 -6.92 -36.17
CA ILE A 22 8.95 -5.90 -37.17
C ILE A 22 9.36 -6.33 -38.58
N ILE A 23 10.60 -6.82 -38.76
CA ILE A 23 11.09 -7.26 -40.07
C ILE A 23 10.29 -8.48 -40.58
N TRP A 24 9.97 -9.43 -39.70
CA TRP A 24 9.13 -10.58 -40.06
C TRP A 24 7.73 -10.12 -40.47
N ASN A 25 7.14 -9.15 -39.74
CA ASN A 25 5.84 -8.55 -40.03
C ASN A 25 5.78 -7.92 -41.43
N ILE A 26 6.78 -7.11 -41.80
CA ILE A 26 6.80 -6.37 -43.07
C ILE A 26 6.71 -7.33 -44.27
N ASN A 27 7.37 -8.49 -44.20
CA ASN A 27 7.37 -9.48 -45.27
C ASN A 27 6.01 -10.16 -45.50
N LYS A 28 5.07 -10.04 -44.55
CA LYS A 28 3.73 -10.66 -44.62
C LYS A 28 2.61 -9.66 -44.93
N ILE A 29 2.90 -8.37 -45.01
CA ILE A 29 1.92 -7.32 -45.39
C ILE A 29 1.24 -7.61 -46.75
N PRO A 30 1.93 -8.06 -47.81
CA PRO A 30 1.29 -8.31 -49.10
C PRO A 30 0.21 -9.41 -49.03
N SER A 31 0.50 -10.52 -48.33
CA SER A 31 -0.46 -11.61 -48.13
C SER A 31 -1.69 -11.18 -47.32
N TRP A 32 -1.50 -10.32 -46.31
CA TRP A 32 -2.60 -9.71 -45.54
C TRP A 32 -3.47 -8.81 -46.41
N HIS A 33 -2.86 -7.96 -47.23
CA HIS A 33 -3.58 -7.06 -48.12
C HIS A 33 -4.42 -7.83 -49.14
N THR A 34 -3.85 -8.85 -49.79
CA THR A 34 -4.56 -9.70 -50.74
C THR A 34 -5.69 -10.50 -50.08
N GLY A 35 -5.46 -11.04 -48.88
CA GLY A 35 -6.50 -11.74 -48.11
C GLY A 35 -7.67 -10.82 -47.72
N LEU A 36 -7.37 -9.59 -47.30
CA LEU A 36 -8.39 -8.58 -46.97
C LEU A 36 -9.18 -8.14 -48.20
N GLU A 37 -8.53 -7.83 -49.32
CA GLU A 37 -9.22 -7.46 -50.57
C GLU A 37 -10.15 -8.57 -51.07
N LEU A 38 -9.70 -9.83 -51.04
CA LEU A 38 -10.53 -10.98 -51.40
C LEU A 38 -11.72 -11.13 -50.46
N SER A 39 -11.53 -10.89 -49.15
CA SER A 39 -12.60 -10.89 -48.16
C SER A 39 -13.61 -9.76 -48.39
N TYR A 40 -13.15 -8.53 -48.68
CA TYR A 40 -14.03 -7.39 -48.96
C TYR A 40 -14.84 -7.58 -50.24
N MET A 41 -14.26 -8.25 -51.23
CA MET A 41 -14.91 -8.58 -52.50
C MET A 41 -15.79 -9.84 -52.41
N ASN A 42 -15.96 -10.42 -51.20
CA ASN A 42 -16.71 -11.64 -50.93
C ASN A 42 -16.28 -12.85 -51.81
N LYS A 43 -14.98 -12.93 -52.09
CA LYS A 43 -14.35 -14.01 -52.88
C LYS A 43 -13.73 -15.05 -51.97
N THR A 44 -13.65 -16.29 -52.46
CA THR A 44 -12.99 -17.39 -51.76
C THR A 44 -11.50 -17.09 -51.57
N ILE A 45 -11.04 -17.13 -50.33
CA ILE A 45 -9.64 -16.93 -49.99
C ILE A 45 -8.88 -18.26 -50.24
N PRO A 46 -7.79 -18.25 -51.03
CA PRO A 46 -6.98 -19.44 -51.24
C PRO A 46 -6.42 -20.02 -49.94
N ASN A 47 -6.41 -21.36 -49.83
CA ASN A 47 -5.87 -22.06 -48.66
C ASN A 47 -4.39 -21.73 -48.39
N SER A 48 -3.61 -21.39 -49.42
CA SER A 48 -2.21 -20.95 -49.27
C SER A 48 -2.09 -19.66 -48.47
N ILE A 49 -2.98 -18.68 -48.71
CA ILE A 49 -3.01 -17.41 -47.97
C ILE A 49 -3.50 -17.64 -46.54
N LEU A 50 -4.53 -18.48 -46.36
CA LEU A 50 -5.04 -18.84 -45.03
C LEU A 50 -3.97 -19.51 -44.16
N GLN A 51 -3.19 -20.46 -44.69
CA GLN A 51 -2.12 -21.14 -43.96
C GLN A 51 -0.98 -20.20 -43.56
N GLU A 52 -0.74 -19.12 -44.32
CA GLU A 52 0.25 -18.12 -43.97
C GLU A 52 -0.24 -17.08 -42.93
N VAL A 53 -1.54 -16.75 -42.97
CA VAL A 53 -2.11 -15.62 -42.22
C VAL A 53 -2.69 -16.04 -40.86
N LEU A 54 -3.32 -17.22 -40.74
CA LEU A 54 -3.96 -17.69 -39.49
C LEU A 54 -3.00 -17.85 -38.30
N PRO A 55 -1.88 -18.60 -38.42
CA PRO A 55 -0.97 -18.79 -37.29
C PRO A 55 -0.30 -17.48 -36.89
N PHE A 56 -0.13 -16.55 -37.84
CA PHE A 56 0.41 -15.22 -37.61
C PHE A 56 -0.54 -14.35 -36.79
N ALA A 57 -1.82 -14.31 -37.15
CA ALA A 57 -2.85 -13.59 -36.39
C ALA A 57 -2.96 -14.09 -34.93
N TYR A 58 -2.79 -15.40 -34.73
CA TYR A 58 -2.80 -16.02 -33.41
C TYR A 58 -1.59 -15.60 -32.55
N ILE A 59 -0.38 -15.59 -33.13
CA ILE A 59 0.84 -15.18 -32.43
C ILE A 59 0.81 -13.69 -32.08
N GLU A 60 0.39 -12.82 -33.00
CA GLU A 60 0.25 -11.38 -32.74
C GLU A 60 -0.79 -11.09 -31.65
N GLY A 61 -1.92 -11.80 -31.65
CA GLY A 61 -2.91 -11.68 -30.58
C GLY A 61 -2.35 -12.00 -29.20
N ILE A 62 -1.56 -13.09 -29.09
CA ILE A 62 -0.90 -13.47 -27.83
C ILE A 62 0.14 -12.41 -27.41
N LEU A 63 0.90 -11.87 -28.36
CA LEU A 63 1.93 -10.87 -28.09
C LEU A 63 1.32 -9.57 -27.55
N ILE A 64 0.22 -9.10 -28.15
CA ILE A 64 -0.52 -7.91 -27.70
C ILE A 64 -1.04 -8.12 -26.27
N ILE A 65 -1.64 -9.28 -25.99
CA ILE A 65 -2.14 -9.61 -24.64
C ILE A 65 -1.00 -9.58 -23.62
N LEU A 66 0.16 -10.15 -23.94
CA LEU A 66 1.32 -10.13 -23.05
C LEU A 66 1.85 -8.71 -22.78
N ILE A 67 1.91 -7.85 -23.80
CA ILE A 67 2.31 -6.44 -23.65
C ILE A 67 1.29 -5.69 -22.78
N CYS A 68 -0.01 -5.91 -22.97
CA CYS A 68 -1.07 -5.35 -22.13
C CYS A 68 -0.94 -5.80 -20.66
N CYS A 69 -0.63 -7.07 -20.41
CA CYS A 69 -0.40 -7.58 -19.05
C CYS A 69 0.83 -6.91 -18.41
N ILE A 70 1.96 -6.82 -19.12
CA ILE A 70 3.20 -6.23 -18.59
C ILE A 70 3.01 -4.74 -18.29
N THR A 71 2.37 -3.99 -19.19
CA THR A 71 2.07 -2.56 -18.99
C THR A 71 1.14 -2.35 -17.79
N THR A 72 0.11 -3.18 -17.64
CA THR A 72 -0.79 -3.13 -16.47
C THR A 72 -0.03 -3.39 -15.18
N ILE A 73 0.83 -4.41 -15.12
CA ILE A 73 1.67 -4.70 -13.94
C ILE A 73 2.61 -3.54 -13.63
N PHE A 74 3.22 -2.93 -14.65
CA PHE A 74 4.12 -1.79 -14.47
C PHE A 74 3.38 -0.58 -13.91
N LEU A 75 2.19 -0.27 -14.43
CA LEU A 75 1.32 0.81 -13.95
C LEU A 75 0.87 0.57 -12.51
N LEU A 76 0.44 -0.66 -12.17
CA LEU A 76 0.08 -1.05 -10.81
C LEU A 76 1.27 -0.89 -9.85
N LYS A 77 2.47 -1.30 -10.26
CA LYS A 77 3.69 -1.18 -9.46
C LYS A 77 4.10 0.29 -9.26
N LYS A 78 3.94 1.12 -10.29
CA LYS A 78 4.19 2.57 -10.23
C LYS A 78 3.17 3.24 -9.30
N TRP A 79 1.87 2.96 -9.45
CA TRP A 79 0.79 3.47 -8.61
C TRP A 79 0.98 3.09 -7.13
N HIS A 80 1.29 1.83 -6.85
CA HIS A 80 1.57 1.37 -5.50
C HIS A 80 2.82 2.04 -4.89
N ARG A 81 3.86 2.32 -5.69
CA ARG A 81 5.00 3.14 -5.25
C ARG A 81 4.58 4.57 -4.94
N THR A 82 3.80 5.21 -5.80
CA THR A 82 3.29 6.58 -5.60
C THR A 82 2.47 6.69 -4.33
N ILE A 83 1.62 5.71 -4.01
CA ILE A 83 0.87 5.67 -2.75
C ILE A 83 1.82 5.53 -1.54
N ARG A 84 2.87 4.73 -1.65
CA ARG A 84 3.87 4.60 -0.57
C ARG A 84 4.70 5.87 -0.38
N THR A 85 5.05 6.57 -1.45
CA THR A 85 5.79 7.83 -1.36
C THR A 85 4.91 9.00 -0.92
N ALA A 86 3.63 9.01 -1.30
CA ALA A 86 2.65 10.00 -0.80
C ALA A 86 2.40 9.82 0.71
N LYS A 87 2.34 8.58 1.20
CA LYS A 87 2.35 8.29 2.65
C LYS A 87 3.70 8.56 3.34
N GLY A 88 4.76 8.79 2.56
CA GLY A 88 6.14 8.99 3.02
C GLY A 88 6.64 10.43 2.95
N GLN A 89 5.87 11.37 2.38
CA GLN A 89 6.16 12.80 2.49
C GLN A 89 5.74 13.27 3.88
N VAL A 90 6.66 13.08 4.83
CA VAL A 90 6.68 13.78 6.10
C VAL A 90 6.85 15.26 5.78
N SER A 91 5.73 15.98 5.69
CA SER A 91 5.74 17.43 5.93
C SER A 91 6.29 17.61 7.34
N SER A 92 7.49 18.17 7.44
CA SER A 92 8.11 18.54 8.70
C SER A 92 7.37 19.76 9.25
N ILE A 93 6.20 19.51 9.84
CA ILE A 93 5.60 20.45 10.76
C ILE A 93 6.62 20.65 11.89
N PRO A 94 6.97 21.89 12.28
CA PRO A 94 7.85 22.13 13.42
C PRO A 94 7.31 21.37 14.64
N ILE A 95 8.16 20.68 15.39
CA ILE A 95 7.76 19.83 16.53
C ILE A 95 6.88 20.61 17.52
N GLN A 96 7.19 21.89 17.76
CA GLN A 96 6.38 22.79 18.61
C GLN A 96 4.95 22.99 18.08
N MET A 97 4.77 23.11 16.76
CA MET A 97 3.45 23.21 16.16
C MET A 97 2.66 21.88 16.20
N GLU A 98 3.34 20.72 16.24
CA GLU A 98 2.68 19.41 16.37
C GLU A 98 2.22 19.17 17.82
N GLU A 99 3.00 19.64 18.80
CA GLU A 99 2.71 19.56 20.23
C GLU A 99 1.57 20.50 20.66
N ASP A 100 1.59 21.78 20.25
CA ASP A 100 0.51 22.75 20.51
C ASP A 100 -0.84 22.28 19.93
N ASN A 101 -0.82 21.67 18.75
CA ASN A 101 -2.03 21.14 18.12
C ASN A 101 -2.53 19.87 18.82
N LEU A 102 -1.63 19.03 19.34
CA LEU A 102 -1.99 17.84 20.09
C LEU A 102 -2.71 18.22 21.39
N GLU A 103 -2.14 19.13 22.18
CA GLU A 103 -2.76 19.62 23.42
C GLU A 103 -4.16 20.19 23.16
N LYS A 104 -4.31 21.02 22.13
CA LYS A 104 -5.60 21.60 21.75
C LYS A 104 -6.66 20.55 21.39
N GLU A 105 -6.28 19.47 20.72
CA GLU A 105 -7.19 18.37 20.40
C GLU A 105 -7.49 17.50 21.63
N LEU A 106 -6.52 17.31 22.53
CA LEU A 106 -6.70 16.56 23.79
C LEU A 106 -7.67 17.24 24.74
N LEU A 107 -7.75 18.57 24.75
CA LEU A 107 -8.76 19.33 25.52
C LEU A 107 -10.21 18.96 25.17
N LYS A 108 -10.44 18.38 23.99
CA LYS A 108 -11.77 17.91 23.56
C LYS A 108 -12.09 16.50 24.06
N ILE A 109 -11.17 15.84 24.75
CA ILE A 109 -11.39 14.53 25.34
C ILE A 109 -11.98 14.69 26.74
N GLN A 110 -13.05 13.95 27.02
CA GLN A 110 -13.57 13.75 28.37
C GLN A 110 -13.45 12.27 28.75
N ILE A 111 -13.10 12.02 30.01
CA ILE A 111 -12.91 10.68 30.56
C ILE A 111 -13.86 10.53 31.75
N ASN A 112 -14.85 9.63 31.62
CA ASN A 112 -15.84 9.35 32.65
C ASN A 112 -15.97 7.84 32.84
N ASP A 113 -15.77 7.32 34.05
CA ASP A 113 -16.01 5.92 34.41
C ASP A 113 -15.58 4.89 33.34
N HIS A 114 -14.29 4.90 32.98
CA HIS A 114 -13.72 4.03 31.94
C HIS A 114 -14.35 4.20 30.56
N THR A 115 -14.82 5.40 30.25
CA THR A 115 -15.39 5.76 28.97
C THR A 115 -14.73 7.04 28.48
N ILE A 116 -14.24 7.03 27.25
CA ILE A 116 -13.61 8.20 26.64
C ILE A 116 -14.54 8.76 25.57
N THR A 117 -14.88 10.05 25.67
CA THR A 117 -15.63 10.79 24.66
C THR A 117 -14.73 11.83 24.03
N TYR A 118 -14.85 12.00 22.72
CA TYR A 118 -14.17 13.06 21.98
C TYR A 118 -15.21 14.03 21.42
N ASN A 119 -15.02 15.32 21.73
CA ASN A 119 -15.87 16.43 21.29
C ASN A 119 -17.35 16.22 21.61
N ASP A 120 -17.65 15.65 22.79
CA ASP A 120 -18.99 15.34 23.32
C ASP A 120 -19.91 14.49 22.41
N THR A 121 -19.35 13.94 21.34
CA THR A 121 -20.12 13.34 20.24
C THR A 121 -19.59 11.95 19.88
N ILE A 122 -18.28 11.74 19.95
CA ILE A 122 -17.65 10.47 19.57
C ILE A 122 -17.36 9.67 20.83
N LEU A 123 -18.16 8.62 21.04
CA LEU A 123 -17.96 7.67 22.12
C LEU A 123 -16.94 6.60 21.71
N ILE A 124 -15.82 6.53 22.42
CA ILE A 124 -14.79 5.52 22.21
C ILE A 124 -15.17 4.26 22.98
N LYS A 125 -15.93 3.37 22.32
CA LYS A 125 -16.27 2.06 22.87
C LYS A 125 -15.13 1.07 22.62
N SER A 126 -14.57 0.53 23.70
CA SER A 126 -13.54 -0.52 23.63
C SER A 126 -13.56 -1.42 24.85
N ARG A 127 -12.66 -2.40 24.90
CA ARG A 127 -12.44 -3.23 26.09
C ARG A 127 -11.85 -2.38 27.21
N THR A 128 -12.16 -2.69 28.47
CA THR A 128 -11.65 -1.98 29.65
C THR A 128 -10.13 -1.78 29.63
N GLN A 129 -9.37 -2.82 29.26
CA GLN A 129 -7.91 -2.74 29.14
C GLN A 129 -7.43 -1.66 28.16
N VAL A 130 -8.15 -1.46 27.05
CA VAL A 130 -7.81 -0.45 26.05
C VAL A 130 -8.09 0.95 26.60
N ILE A 131 -9.21 1.09 27.31
CA ILE A 131 -9.62 2.38 27.87
C ILE A 131 -8.67 2.82 28.98
N LEU A 132 -8.32 1.92 29.92
CA LEU A 132 -7.35 2.20 30.98
C LEU A 132 -5.99 2.67 30.46
N VAL A 133 -5.50 2.05 29.38
CA VAL A 133 -4.20 2.44 28.80
C VAL A 133 -4.29 3.76 28.05
N LEU A 134 -5.40 4.01 27.35
CA LEU A 134 -5.63 5.29 26.67
C LEU A 134 -5.79 6.45 27.66
N GLU A 135 -6.57 6.24 28.72
CA GLU A 135 -6.70 7.15 29.85
C GLU A 135 -5.33 7.49 30.42
N LYS A 136 -4.50 6.48 30.70
CA LYS A 136 -3.16 6.74 31.24
C LYS A 136 -2.22 7.46 30.26
N LEU A 137 -2.35 7.19 28.96
CA LEU A 137 -1.60 7.90 27.92
C LEU A 137 -2.01 9.38 27.82
N ILE A 138 -3.29 9.69 28.01
CA ILE A 138 -3.81 11.06 27.96
C ILE A 138 -3.38 11.84 29.20
N GLU A 139 -3.40 11.21 30.38
CA GLU A 139 -3.01 11.83 31.65
C GLU A 139 -1.52 12.20 31.74
N LYS A 140 -0.63 11.47 31.06
CA LYS A 140 0.81 11.74 31.14
C LYS A 140 1.16 12.94 30.27
N ASP A 141 1.91 13.90 30.83
CA ASP A 141 2.36 15.11 30.13
C ASP A 141 3.10 14.81 28.82
N THR A 142 3.90 13.74 28.79
CA THR A 142 4.68 13.36 27.60
C THR A 142 3.87 12.55 26.59
N HIS A 143 2.63 12.18 26.92
CA HIS A 143 1.74 11.30 26.15
C HIS A 143 2.41 10.00 25.68
N THR A 144 3.39 9.54 26.46
CA THR A 144 4.18 8.33 26.21
C THR A 144 4.09 7.36 27.39
N LEU A 145 4.01 6.08 27.07
CA LEU A 145 3.94 5.00 28.04
C LEU A 145 4.88 3.87 27.66
N HIS A 146 5.84 3.57 28.52
CA HIS A 146 6.74 2.44 28.32
C HIS A 146 5.96 1.13 28.53
N VAL A 147 6.29 0.09 27.76
CA VAL A 147 5.52 -1.18 27.77
C VAL A 147 5.49 -1.85 29.15
N GLU A 148 6.52 -1.67 29.96
CA GLU A 148 6.67 -2.19 31.33
C GLU A 148 5.67 -1.54 32.29
N GLU A 149 5.27 -0.29 32.03
CA GLU A 149 4.21 0.40 32.80
C GLU A 149 2.84 -0.26 32.59
N LEU A 150 2.65 -1.10 31.57
CA LEU A 150 1.42 -1.86 31.43
C LEU A 150 1.19 -2.83 32.60
N ASN A 151 2.25 -3.24 33.31
CA ASN A 151 2.13 -4.11 34.47
C ASN A 151 1.42 -3.42 35.65
N SER A 152 1.60 -2.11 35.81
CA SER A 152 0.90 -1.36 36.86
C SER A 152 -0.55 -1.04 36.47
N ILE A 153 -0.85 -0.94 35.18
CA ILE A 153 -2.18 -0.59 34.66
C ILE A 153 -3.08 -1.82 34.49
N LEU A 154 -2.54 -2.90 33.94
CA LEU A 154 -3.31 -4.07 33.50
C LEU A 154 -3.09 -5.32 34.37
N GLY A 155 -2.24 -5.21 35.39
CA GLY A 155 -1.90 -6.26 36.34
C GLY A 155 -0.47 -6.78 36.18
N GLU A 156 0.08 -7.26 37.29
CA GLU A 156 1.45 -7.79 37.34
C GLU A 156 1.66 -8.90 36.29
N ASN A 157 2.84 -8.91 35.66
CA ASN A 157 3.22 -9.84 34.60
C ASN A 157 2.38 -9.75 33.30
N TYR A 158 1.69 -8.63 33.06
CA TYR A 158 1.09 -8.37 31.74
C TYR A 158 2.15 -8.39 30.64
N TYR A 159 3.32 -7.82 30.92
CA TYR A 159 4.52 -7.80 30.10
C TYR A 159 5.74 -8.31 30.88
N ASP A 160 6.33 -9.38 30.35
CA ASP A 160 7.50 -10.09 30.89
C ASP A 160 8.62 -10.26 29.84
N GLY A 161 8.50 -9.62 28.66
CA GLY A 161 9.43 -9.74 27.55
C GLY A 161 9.32 -11.03 26.71
N SER A 162 8.52 -12.02 27.14
CA SER A 162 8.27 -13.25 26.38
C SER A 162 7.62 -12.97 25.01
N ASP A 163 7.71 -13.93 24.09
CA ASP A 163 7.02 -13.82 22.78
C ASP A 163 5.50 -13.66 22.96
N SER A 164 4.95 -14.32 23.98
CA SER A 164 3.51 -14.26 24.31
C SER A 164 3.09 -12.86 24.75
N SER A 165 3.83 -12.24 25.67
CA SER A 165 3.53 -10.88 26.12
C SER A 165 3.77 -9.85 25.02
N ARG A 166 4.83 -10.00 24.21
CA ARG A 166 5.06 -9.16 23.02
C ARG A 166 3.90 -9.22 22.03
N LYS A 167 3.33 -10.41 21.79
CA LYS A 167 2.13 -10.58 20.94
C LYS A 167 0.91 -9.89 21.56
N ARG A 168 0.70 -10.05 22.87
CA ARG A 168 -0.39 -9.39 23.62
C ARG A 168 -0.32 -7.87 23.52
N VAL A 169 0.85 -7.28 23.71
CA VAL A 169 1.12 -5.85 23.56
C VAL A 169 0.83 -5.37 22.13
N ASN A 170 1.19 -6.14 21.10
CA ASN A 170 0.86 -5.81 19.71
C ASN A 170 -0.65 -5.86 19.44
N THR A 171 -1.36 -6.83 20.03
CA THR A 171 -2.83 -6.88 19.97
C THR A 171 -3.46 -5.67 20.68
N LEU A 172 -2.93 -5.28 21.85
CA LEU A 172 -3.36 -4.08 22.56
C LEU A 172 -3.18 -2.83 21.70
N LYS A 173 -2.02 -2.65 21.07
CA LYS A 173 -1.75 -1.56 20.10
C LYS A 173 -2.81 -1.51 19.00
N HIS A 174 -3.09 -2.65 18.39
CA HIS A 174 -4.06 -2.75 17.31
C HIS A 174 -5.48 -2.36 17.79
N ASN A 175 -5.87 -2.82 18.97
CA ASN A 175 -7.18 -2.49 19.54
C ASN A 175 -7.30 -1.01 19.91
N MET A 176 -6.24 -0.38 20.44
CA MET A 176 -6.20 1.06 20.67
C MET A 176 -6.37 1.84 19.36
N LYS A 177 -5.64 1.48 18.30
CA LYS A 177 -5.82 2.08 16.96
C LYS A 177 -7.24 1.95 16.44
N LYS A 178 -7.86 0.77 16.65
CA LYS A 178 -9.25 0.53 16.25
C LYS A 178 -10.23 1.40 17.03
N ALA A 179 -10.00 1.60 18.32
CA ALA A 179 -10.83 2.46 19.17
C ALA A 179 -10.74 3.95 18.72
N LEU A 180 -9.55 4.40 18.32
CA LEU A 180 -9.29 5.76 17.84
C LEU A 180 -9.57 5.96 16.34
N CYS A 181 -10.23 5.02 15.65
CA CYS A 181 -10.39 5.10 14.20
C CYS A 181 -11.10 6.38 13.73
N ASN A 182 -12.11 6.83 14.50
CA ASN A 182 -12.96 7.98 14.19
C ASN A 182 -12.51 9.28 14.88
N THR A 183 -11.35 9.29 15.54
CA THR A 183 -10.79 10.46 16.21
C THR A 183 -9.58 10.99 15.43
N PRO A 184 -9.08 12.22 15.68
CA PRO A 184 -7.86 12.71 15.05
C PRO A 184 -6.59 12.06 15.60
N PHE A 185 -6.67 11.13 16.55
CA PHE A 185 -5.51 10.53 17.22
C PHE A 185 -5.09 9.19 16.60
N ASP A 186 -3.80 8.88 16.69
CA ASP A 186 -3.23 7.56 16.40
C ASP A 186 -2.22 7.14 17.49
N ILE A 187 -1.96 5.84 17.58
CA ILE A 187 -0.94 5.27 18.47
C ILE A 187 0.26 4.80 17.68
N LYS A 188 1.43 5.36 17.99
CA LYS A 188 2.73 4.87 17.51
C LYS A 188 3.40 4.02 18.57
N ARG A 189 4.32 3.17 18.10
CA ARG A 189 5.22 2.41 18.98
C ARG A 189 6.65 2.70 18.55
N ILE A 190 7.42 3.36 19.41
CA ILE A 190 8.80 3.78 19.16
C ILE A 190 9.64 3.27 20.33
N ASN A 191 10.69 2.50 20.08
CA ASN A 191 11.59 2.01 21.13
C ASN A 191 10.90 1.32 22.34
N ASN A 192 9.83 0.56 22.09
CA ASN A 192 8.97 -0.03 23.13
C ASN A 192 8.08 0.95 23.91
N ASP A 193 7.99 2.20 23.51
CA ASP A 193 7.04 3.15 24.06
C ASP A 193 5.81 3.25 23.18
N PHE A 194 4.63 3.25 23.80
CA PHE A 194 3.43 3.76 23.20
C PHE A 194 3.47 5.27 23.21
N GLN A 195 3.12 5.88 22.08
CA GLN A 195 3.00 7.33 21.97
C GLN A 195 1.66 7.68 21.31
N LEU A 196 0.91 8.57 21.95
CA LEU A 196 -0.28 9.18 21.38
C LEU A 196 0.13 10.35 20.50
N VAL A 197 -0.35 10.39 19.27
CA VAL A 197 -0.01 11.43 18.28
C VAL A 197 -1.23 11.82 17.47
N LEU A 198 -1.19 12.98 16.81
CA LEU A 198 -2.18 13.33 15.80
C LEU A 198 -1.96 12.53 14.50
N LYS A 199 -3.06 12.15 13.87
CA LYS A 199 -3.07 11.63 12.50
C LYS A 199 -2.59 12.74 11.57
N ARG A 200 -1.55 12.44 10.79
CA ARG A 200 -1.18 13.29 9.66
C ARG A 200 -2.20 13.03 8.55
N ILE A 201 -3.04 14.03 8.31
CA ILE A 201 -4.01 14.07 7.20
C ILE A 201 -3.26 14.44 5.92
#